data_AF-A0A932JJQ6-F1
#
_entry.id   AF-A0A932JJQ6-F1
#
_cell.length_a   1.000
_cell.length_b   1.000
_cell.length_c   1.000
_cell.angle_alpha   90.00
_cell.angle_beta   90.00
_cell.angle_gamma   90.00
#
_symmetry.space_group_name_H-M   'P 1'
#
loop_
_entity.id
_entity.type
_entity.pdbx_description
1 polymer ?
#
loop_
_entity_poly.entity_id
_entity_poly.type
_entity_poly.pdbx_seq_one_letter_code
_entity_poly.pdbx_strand_id
1 'polypeptide(L)'
;MAQRAAALAAYLLAANAAAVDFDQGVRIQPVLEDIREDAKAKPASAEPAVWISMAQDDVAPARASSLELGAPVRDNGGVSVFEVGADSLPRLADFMHERFGRCGGFFAHRTLAEAEASLVGRPRKGSGPYTLDQQDAVKPLVERVQERELRSTIETMSAFHNRYYMSDTGVEAARWLQGRWQSLVENIPGASARLVKHEGWKQPSVVLTLPGSEKPEEIVVLGGHLDSINSWRGSAGRAPGADDNASGIAVLTEAVRILGVSGARPKRTLQFMGYAAEEVGLRGSQDIAAQAARQGKAVVAVIQFDMTNLRGSGDGIFLLSDNVDEGLSAFLGKLIEAYAGVPWSKTECGYACSDHASWTRNGYPAAAPFESSFEGMNHAIHTERDTLETSGGNAEHSVPFAKLAVAFALETAKISSR
;
A
#
# COMPACT_ATOMS: atom_id res chain seq x y z
N MET A 1 11.98 -0.84 -25.17
CA MET A 1 12.08 -0.86 -26.65
C MET A 1 12.77 -2.11 -27.23
N ALA A 2 13.69 -2.78 -26.52
CA ALA A 2 14.45 -3.90 -27.08
C ALA A 2 13.65 -5.20 -27.34
N GLN A 3 12.63 -5.53 -26.52
CA GLN A 3 11.78 -6.71 -26.78
C GLN A 3 10.66 -6.45 -27.81
N ARG A 4 10.30 -5.18 -28.05
CA ARG A 4 9.47 -4.81 -29.21
C ARG A 4 10.28 -4.86 -30.52
N ALA A 5 11.59 -4.62 -30.45
CA ALA A 5 12.50 -4.90 -31.58
C ALA A 5 12.70 -6.41 -31.82
N ALA A 6 12.68 -7.25 -30.77
CA ALA A 6 12.80 -8.70 -30.92
C ALA A 6 11.55 -9.37 -31.52
N ALA A 7 10.35 -8.89 -31.17
CA ALA A 7 9.10 -9.38 -31.78
C ALA A 7 8.95 -8.90 -33.24
N LEU A 8 9.39 -7.67 -33.55
CA LEU A 8 9.44 -7.14 -34.92
C LEU A 8 10.50 -7.87 -35.76
N ALA A 9 11.66 -8.20 -35.18
CA ALA A 9 12.73 -8.97 -35.84
C ALA A 9 12.32 -10.43 -36.06
N ALA A 10 11.62 -11.08 -35.13
CA ALA A 10 11.14 -12.45 -35.30
C ALA A 10 10.03 -12.56 -36.39
N TYR A 11 9.21 -11.53 -36.54
CA TYR A 11 8.21 -11.44 -37.61
C TYR A 11 8.87 -11.13 -38.99
N LEU A 12 9.95 -10.35 -39.01
CA LEU A 12 10.72 -10.04 -40.22
C LEU A 12 11.65 -11.18 -40.67
N LEU A 13 12.15 -12.02 -39.75
CA LEU A 13 12.99 -13.19 -40.09
C LEU A 13 12.19 -14.40 -40.61
N ALA A 14 10.88 -14.43 -40.42
CA ALA A 14 10.00 -15.48 -40.95
C ALA A 14 9.56 -15.23 -42.42
N ALA A 15 9.74 -14.01 -42.92
CA ALA A 15 9.49 -13.66 -44.32
C ALA A 15 10.81 -13.76 -45.11
N ASN A 16 11.09 -14.96 -45.62
CA ASN A 16 12.32 -15.27 -46.31
C ASN A 16 12.43 -14.51 -47.67
N ALA A 17 13.45 -13.67 -47.77
CA ALA A 17 14.25 -13.37 -48.95
C ALA A 17 13.54 -13.01 -50.28
N ALA A 18 13.09 -11.76 -50.40
CA ALA A 18 13.21 -11.00 -51.65
C ALA A 18 13.23 -9.51 -51.33
N ALA A 19 14.12 -8.77 -51.99
CA ALA A 19 14.39 -7.36 -51.78
C ALA A 19 13.11 -6.51 -51.65
N VAL A 20 12.92 -5.89 -50.49
CA VAL A 20 11.90 -4.85 -50.29
C VAL A 20 12.58 -3.51 -50.51
N ASP A 21 12.17 -2.85 -51.58
CA ASP A 21 12.51 -1.47 -51.93
C ASP A 21 11.85 -0.50 -50.93
N PHE A 22 12.65 0.38 -50.32
CA PHE A 22 12.21 1.29 -49.25
C PHE A 22 11.59 2.61 -49.76
N ASP A 23 11.43 2.80 -51.08
CA ASP A 23 10.93 4.04 -51.67
C ASP A 23 9.40 4.10 -51.90
N GLN A 24 8.63 3.16 -51.37
CA GLN A 24 7.16 3.21 -51.41
C GLN A 24 6.61 3.20 -49.98
N GLY A 25 6.28 4.39 -49.47
CA GLY A 25 5.81 4.61 -48.11
C GLY A 25 4.75 3.62 -47.65
N VAL A 26 5.02 2.95 -46.52
CA VAL A 26 4.08 2.03 -45.89
C VAL A 26 2.82 2.80 -45.50
N ARG A 27 1.68 2.48 -46.10
CA ARG A 27 0.39 3.01 -45.66
C ARG A 27 0.08 2.44 -44.29
N ILE A 28 0.29 3.25 -43.25
CA ILE A 28 0.01 2.92 -41.85
C ILE A 28 -1.49 3.01 -41.49
N GLN A 29 -2.31 3.58 -42.38
CA GLN A 29 -3.75 3.77 -42.14
C GLN A 29 -4.51 2.46 -41.87
N PRO A 30 -4.32 1.37 -42.64
CA PRO A 30 -5.01 0.11 -42.40
C PRO A 30 -4.57 -0.55 -41.09
N VAL A 31 -3.30 -0.39 -40.71
CA VAL A 31 -2.78 -0.90 -39.43
C VAL A 31 -3.36 -0.12 -38.26
N LEU A 32 -3.53 1.20 -38.40
CA LEU A 32 -4.19 2.04 -37.40
C LEU A 32 -5.71 1.78 -37.32
N GLU A 33 -6.34 1.41 -38.43
CA GLU A 33 -7.74 1.00 -38.50
C GLU A 33 -7.95 -0.36 -37.84
N ASP A 34 -7.09 -1.35 -38.10
CA ASP A 34 -7.12 -2.65 -37.41
C ASP A 34 -6.86 -2.49 -35.90
N ILE A 35 -5.90 -1.66 -35.48
CA ILE A 35 -5.69 -1.34 -34.06
C ILE A 35 -6.91 -0.63 -33.45
N ARG A 36 -7.62 0.21 -34.22
CA ARG A 36 -8.86 0.87 -33.77
C ARG A 36 -10.04 -0.08 -33.68
N GLU A 37 -10.16 -1.02 -34.61
CA GLU A 37 -11.20 -2.05 -34.60
C GLU A 37 -10.94 -3.07 -33.48
N ASP A 38 -9.69 -3.47 -33.24
CA ASP A 38 -9.30 -4.27 -32.07
C ASP A 38 -9.52 -3.53 -30.75
N ALA A 39 -9.34 -2.21 -30.72
CA ALA A 39 -9.67 -1.38 -29.55
C ALA A 39 -11.20 -1.18 -29.35
N LYS A 40 -12.01 -1.33 -30.41
CA LYS A 40 -13.48 -1.32 -30.33
C LYS A 40 -14.06 -2.70 -30.04
N ALA A 41 -13.35 -3.77 -30.36
CA ALA A 41 -13.72 -5.13 -30.03
C ALA A 41 -13.56 -5.35 -28.52
N LYS A 42 -14.55 -4.88 -27.77
CA LYS A 42 -14.73 -5.18 -26.35
C LYS A 42 -14.82 -6.71 -26.24
N PRO A 43 -13.86 -7.42 -25.61
CA PRO A 43 -14.25 -8.69 -25.03
C PRO A 43 -15.34 -8.31 -24.01
N ALA A 44 -16.54 -8.86 -24.16
CA ALA A 44 -17.53 -8.79 -23.10
C ALA A 44 -16.91 -9.49 -21.88
N SER A 45 -16.22 -8.73 -21.03
CA SER A 45 -15.71 -9.25 -19.77
C SER A 45 -16.94 -9.47 -18.90
N ALA A 46 -17.26 -10.74 -18.69
CA ALA A 46 -18.24 -11.20 -17.73
C ALA A 46 -17.70 -11.04 -16.28
N GLU A 47 -17.02 -9.94 -15.99
CA GLU A 47 -16.63 -9.59 -14.62
C GLU A 47 -17.78 -8.82 -13.96
N PRO A 48 -18.11 -9.12 -12.69
CA PRO A 48 -19.20 -8.46 -11.99
C PRO A 48 -18.92 -6.96 -11.83
N ALA A 49 -19.98 -6.17 -11.84
CA ALA A 49 -19.90 -4.75 -11.51
C ALA A 49 -19.30 -4.55 -10.11
N VAL A 50 -18.52 -3.48 -9.95
CA VAL A 50 -17.90 -3.07 -8.69
C VAL A 50 -18.46 -1.70 -8.30
N TRP A 51 -18.69 -1.52 -7.01
CA TRP A 51 -19.16 -0.26 -6.46
C TRP A 51 -17.96 0.53 -5.98
N ILE A 52 -17.82 1.79 -6.38
CA ILE A 52 -16.73 2.65 -5.90
C ILE A 52 -17.28 3.84 -5.13
N SER A 53 -16.51 4.33 -4.17
CA SER A 53 -16.74 5.63 -3.53
C SER A 53 -15.50 6.50 -3.72
N MET A 54 -15.66 7.74 -4.17
CA MET A 54 -14.58 8.72 -4.38
C MET A 54 -15.01 10.11 -3.91
N ALA A 55 -14.05 10.99 -3.62
CA ALA A 55 -14.37 12.36 -3.25
C ALA A 55 -15.03 13.09 -4.43
N GLN A 56 -15.98 13.96 -4.13
CA GLN A 56 -16.75 14.68 -5.14
C GLN A 56 -15.86 15.58 -6.02
N ASP A 57 -14.80 16.15 -5.44
CA ASP A 57 -13.83 17.00 -6.14
C ASP A 57 -13.03 16.23 -7.21
N ASP A 58 -12.92 14.90 -7.08
CA ASP A 58 -12.21 14.04 -8.04
C ASP A 58 -13.09 13.63 -9.24
N VAL A 59 -14.43 13.75 -9.12
CA VAL A 59 -15.39 13.25 -10.12
C VAL A 59 -15.30 13.99 -11.45
N ALA A 60 -15.25 15.33 -11.42
CA ALA A 60 -15.21 16.14 -12.63
C ALA A 60 -13.90 15.93 -13.41
N PRO A 61 -12.72 15.94 -12.76
CA PRO A 61 -11.47 15.51 -13.36
C PRO A 61 -11.52 14.09 -13.96
N ALA A 62 -12.08 13.11 -13.25
CA ALA A 62 -12.16 11.73 -13.73
C ALA A 62 -12.98 11.60 -15.02
N ARG A 63 -14.15 12.27 -15.09
CA ARG A 63 -14.98 12.30 -16.32
C ARG A 63 -14.27 12.97 -17.49
N ALA A 64 -13.45 13.98 -17.23
CA ALA A 64 -12.67 14.67 -18.28
C ALA A 64 -11.58 13.76 -18.88
N SER A 65 -11.07 12.79 -18.12
CA SER A 65 -10.06 11.82 -18.56
C SER A 65 -10.64 10.57 -19.26
N SER A 66 -11.88 10.63 -19.74
CA SER A 66 -12.56 9.51 -20.43
C SER A 66 -12.83 8.27 -19.57
N LEU A 67 -12.85 8.40 -18.24
CA LEU A 67 -13.40 7.38 -17.37
C LEU A 67 -14.93 7.43 -17.45
N GLU A 68 -15.57 6.32 -17.81
CA GLU A 68 -17.03 6.19 -17.91
C GLU A 68 -17.67 6.15 -16.51
N LEU A 69 -17.69 7.30 -15.82
CA LEU A 69 -18.45 7.50 -14.59
C LEU A 69 -19.83 8.06 -14.92
N GLY A 70 -20.85 7.19 -14.85
CA GLY A 70 -22.25 7.56 -14.98
C GLY A 70 -22.74 8.55 -13.91
N ALA A 71 -24.05 8.75 -13.79
CA ALA A 71 -24.60 9.53 -12.69
C ALA A 71 -24.27 8.84 -11.34
N PRO A 72 -23.93 9.59 -10.28
CA PRO A 72 -23.70 9.00 -8.97
C PRO A 72 -24.99 8.31 -8.50
N VAL A 73 -24.84 7.09 -8.00
CA VAL A 73 -25.95 6.30 -7.46
C VAL A 73 -26.35 6.84 -6.09
N ARG A 74 -25.38 7.33 -5.32
CA ARG A 74 -25.55 8.00 -4.03
C ARG A 74 -24.49 9.09 -3.85
N ASP A 75 -24.79 10.05 -2.99
CA ASP A 75 -23.92 11.17 -2.67
C ASP A 75 -24.28 11.74 -1.29
N ASN A 76 -23.30 12.27 -0.54
CA ASN A 76 -23.51 12.93 0.75
C ASN A 76 -22.98 14.39 0.80
N GLY A 77 -22.67 14.98 -0.36
CA GLY A 77 -22.10 16.33 -0.49
C GLY A 77 -20.57 16.40 -0.35
N GLY A 78 -19.89 15.28 -0.14
CA GLY A 78 -18.42 15.21 -0.15
C GLY A 78 -17.86 13.94 -0.80
N VAL A 79 -18.61 12.83 -0.77
CA VAL A 79 -18.26 11.54 -1.38
C VAL A 79 -19.42 11.06 -2.24
N SER A 80 -19.11 10.62 -3.45
CA SER A 80 -20.08 10.05 -4.41
C SER A 80 -19.82 8.56 -4.64
N VAL A 81 -20.90 7.80 -4.84
CA VAL A 81 -20.87 6.36 -5.14
C VAL A 81 -21.23 6.10 -6.60
N PHE A 82 -20.45 5.25 -7.27
CA PHE A 82 -20.66 4.85 -8.65
C PHE A 82 -20.64 3.33 -8.80
N GLU A 83 -21.36 2.82 -9.80
CA GLU A 83 -21.19 1.47 -10.31
C GLU A 83 -20.26 1.51 -11.52
N VAL A 84 -19.22 0.69 -11.53
CA VAL A 84 -18.24 0.61 -12.62
C VAL A 84 -17.94 -0.85 -12.97
N GLY A 85 -17.44 -1.09 -14.19
CA GLY A 85 -16.87 -2.40 -14.53
C GLY A 85 -15.58 -2.66 -13.73
N ALA A 86 -15.35 -3.91 -13.32
CA ALA A 86 -14.13 -4.28 -12.58
C ALA A 86 -12.84 -4.00 -13.37
N ASP A 87 -12.91 -4.08 -14.70
CA ASP A 87 -11.86 -3.71 -15.65
C ASP A 87 -11.51 -2.22 -15.65
N SER A 88 -12.35 -1.38 -15.04
CA SER A 88 -12.10 0.06 -14.87
C SER A 88 -11.31 0.39 -13.62
N LEU A 89 -11.17 -0.52 -12.64
CA LEU A 89 -10.41 -0.22 -11.41
C LEU A 89 -8.96 0.14 -11.67
N PRO A 90 -8.19 -0.58 -12.53
CA PRO A 90 -6.82 -0.21 -12.82
C PRO A 90 -6.74 1.17 -13.47
N ARG A 91 -7.59 1.44 -14.48
CA ARG A 91 -7.63 2.74 -15.15
C ARG A 91 -7.99 3.89 -14.19
N LEU A 92 -8.82 3.62 -13.20
CA LEU A 92 -9.17 4.60 -12.19
C LEU A 92 -8.00 4.85 -11.22
N ALA A 93 -7.31 3.80 -10.78
CA ALA A 93 -6.10 3.93 -9.97
C ALA A 93 -5.01 4.70 -10.72
N ASP A 94 -4.81 4.39 -12.00
CA ASP A 94 -3.86 5.10 -12.88
C ASP A 94 -4.19 6.58 -12.98
N PHE A 95 -5.48 6.91 -13.16
CA PHE A 95 -5.93 8.29 -13.18
C PHE A 95 -5.67 9.00 -11.83
N MET A 96 -5.99 8.35 -10.71
CA MET A 96 -5.76 8.92 -9.38
C MET A 96 -4.28 9.16 -9.11
N HIS A 97 -3.45 8.22 -9.54
CA HIS A 97 -2.01 8.32 -9.47
C HIS A 97 -1.46 9.45 -10.34
N GLU A 98 -1.73 9.45 -11.66
CA GLU A 98 -1.17 10.44 -12.58
C GLU A 98 -1.66 11.86 -12.28
N ARG A 99 -2.90 11.99 -11.82
CA ARG A 99 -3.52 13.30 -11.61
C ARG A 99 -3.25 13.86 -10.22
N PHE A 100 -3.22 13.00 -9.22
CA PHE A 100 -3.21 13.41 -7.81
C PHE A 100 -2.10 12.76 -6.99
N GLY A 101 -1.27 11.86 -7.51
CA GLY A 101 -0.22 11.19 -6.75
C GLY A 101 -0.75 10.24 -5.67
N ARG A 102 -1.98 9.73 -5.80
CA ARG A 102 -2.59 8.82 -4.81
C ARG A 102 -2.54 7.38 -5.33
N CYS A 103 -2.10 6.41 -4.52
CA CYS A 103 -2.07 5.00 -4.90
C CYS A 103 -3.49 4.44 -5.09
N GLY A 104 -4.38 4.73 -4.14
CA GLY A 104 -5.83 4.52 -4.28
C GLY A 104 -6.58 5.74 -4.86
N GLY A 105 -6.95 6.67 -3.98
CA GLY A 105 -7.83 7.82 -4.32
C GLY A 105 -9.33 7.47 -4.38
N PHE A 106 -9.69 6.21 -4.22
CA PHE A 106 -11.06 5.72 -4.09
C PHE A 106 -11.09 4.43 -3.26
N PHE A 107 -12.28 4.04 -2.82
CA PHE A 107 -12.52 2.70 -2.27
C PHE A 107 -13.35 1.86 -3.23
N ALA A 108 -12.98 0.60 -3.41
CA ALA A 108 -13.78 -0.39 -4.11
C ALA A 108 -14.55 -1.28 -3.11
N HIS A 109 -15.84 -1.47 -3.37
CA HIS A 109 -16.82 -2.17 -2.54
C HIS A 109 -17.45 -3.32 -3.32
N ARG A 110 -17.80 -4.41 -2.63
CA ARG A 110 -18.40 -5.59 -3.29
C ARG A 110 -19.89 -5.41 -3.53
N THR A 111 -20.56 -4.59 -2.71
CA THR A 111 -22.01 -4.37 -2.80
C THR A 111 -22.36 -2.89 -2.66
N LEU A 112 -23.50 -2.49 -3.22
CA LEU A 112 -24.03 -1.14 -3.02
C LEU A 112 -24.24 -0.82 -1.54
N ALA A 113 -24.68 -1.80 -0.74
CA ALA A 113 -24.89 -1.61 0.70
C ALA A 113 -23.57 -1.27 1.44
N GLU A 114 -22.46 -1.90 1.05
CA GLU A 114 -21.13 -1.55 1.58
C GLU A 114 -20.73 -0.12 1.16
N ALA A 115 -20.96 0.25 -0.09
CA ALA A 115 -20.67 1.60 -0.59
C ALA A 115 -21.55 2.67 0.09
N GLU A 116 -22.84 2.40 0.31
CA GLU A 116 -23.75 3.28 1.04
C GLU A 116 -23.33 3.44 2.50
N ALA A 117 -22.95 2.35 3.16
CA ALA A 117 -22.43 2.41 4.53
C ALA A 117 -21.16 3.27 4.63
N SER A 118 -20.35 3.35 3.56
CA SER A 118 -19.15 4.18 3.51
C SER A 118 -19.44 5.69 3.55
N LEU A 119 -20.63 6.12 3.12
CA LEU A 119 -21.04 7.54 3.12
C LEU A 119 -21.44 8.06 4.51
N VAL A 120 -21.89 7.16 5.40
CA VAL A 120 -22.32 7.53 6.75
C VAL A 120 -21.14 7.55 7.72
N GLY A 121 -20.12 6.73 7.46
CA GLY A 121 -18.97 6.53 8.34
C GLY A 121 -19.35 5.85 9.67
N ARG A 122 -18.37 5.29 10.39
CA ARG A 122 -18.59 4.85 11.77
C ARG A 122 -18.14 5.95 12.74
N PRO A 123 -18.84 6.12 13.89
CA PRO A 123 -18.36 7.01 14.93
C PRO A 123 -16.93 6.64 15.31
N ARG A 124 -16.02 7.61 15.20
CA ARG A 124 -14.63 7.41 15.62
C ARG A 124 -14.59 7.26 17.13
N LYS A 125 -14.13 6.10 17.61
CA LYS A 125 -13.67 6.01 19.00
C LYS A 125 -12.31 6.69 18.99
N GLY A 126 -12.26 7.97 19.38
CA GLY A 126 -11.01 8.71 19.49
C GLY A 126 -9.98 7.93 20.29
N SER A 127 -8.70 8.14 20.00
CA SER A 127 -7.63 7.45 20.72
C SER A 127 -7.67 7.69 22.23
N GLY A 128 -7.34 6.66 23.01
CA GLY A 128 -7.04 6.81 24.43
C GLY A 128 -5.71 7.55 24.65
N PRO A 129 -5.38 7.95 25.90
CA PRO A 129 -4.12 8.65 26.15
C PRO A 129 -2.92 7.75 25.83
N TYR A 130 -2.11 8.16 24.85
CA TYR A 130 -0.81 7.54 24.59
C TYR A 130 0.26 8.16 25.49
N THR A 131 1.05 7.30 26.14
CA THR A 131 2.16 7.70 27.01
C THR A 131 3.49 7.32 26.41
N LEU A 132 4.50 8.15 26.64
CA LEU A 132 5.90 7.91 26.28
C LEU A 132 6.66 7.64 27.58
N ASP A 133 6.73 6.37 27.99
CA ASP A 133 7.20 5.97 29.32
C ASP A 133 8.07 4.69 29.33
N GLN A 134 8.51 4.22 28.16
CA GLN A 134 9.37 3.03 28.02
C GLN A 134 10.75 3.36 27.43
N GLN A 135 11.17 4.63 27.44
CA GLN A 135 12.38 5.10 26.76
C GLN A 135 13.63 4.27 27.10
N ASP A 136 13.84 3.93 28.37
CA ASP A 136 15.00 3.17 28.81
C ASP A 136 15.05 1.75 28.21
N ALA A 137 13.89 1.13 28.00
CA ALA A 137 13.78 -0.19 27.39
C ALA A 137 13.76 -0.12 25.84
N VAL A 138 13.20 0.95 25.27
CA VAL A 138 12.96 1.06 23.82
C VAL A 138 14.18 1.61 23.08
N LYS A 139 14.88 2.62 23.62
CA LYS A 139 16.04 3.24 22.95
C LYS A 139 17.10 2.22 22.51
N PRO A 140 17.54 1.26 23.36
CA PRO A 140 18.53 0.28 22.94
C PRO A 140 18.06 -0.65 21.81
N LEU A 141 16.75 -0.84 21.65
CA LEU A 141 16.17 -1.67 20.59
C LEU A 141 16.03 -0.89 19.28
N VAL A 142 15.65 0.37 19.36
CA VAL A 142 15.60 1.29 18.21
C VAL A 142 16.99 1.43 17.56
N GLU A 143 18.06 1.50 18.35
CA GLU A 143 19.44 1.60 17.82
C GLU A 143 19.97 0.31 17.18
N ARG A 144 19.20 -0.79 17.21
CA ARG A 144 19.56 -2.05 16.53
C ARG A 144 19.05 -2.11 15.09
N VAL A 145 18.25 -1.13 14.66
CA VAL A 145 17.77 -0.98 13.28
C VAL A 145 18.95 -0.89 12.33
N GLN A 146 18.87 -1.60 11.20
CA GLN A 146 19.96 -1.70 10.23
C GLN A 146 19.48 -1.46 8.81
N GLU A 147 20.07 -0.47 8.15
CA GLU A 147 19.83 -0.15 6.73
C GLU A 147 19.93 -1.39 5.85
N ARG A 148 20.94 -2.25 6.06
CA ARG A 148 21.14 -3.43 5.22
C ARG A 148 19.97 -4.41 5.24
N GLU A 149 19.24 -4.51 6.36
CA GLU A 149 18.09 -5.41 6.49
C GLU A 149 16.87 -4.83 5.77
N LEU A 150 16.71 -3.51 5.84
CA LEU A 150 15.72 -2.76 5.08
C LEU A 150 15.97 -2.92 3.58
N ARG A 151 17.19 -2.58 3.13
CA ARG A 151 17.59 -2.67 1.74
C ARG A 151 17.45 -4.08 1.18
N SER A 152 17.87 -5.11 1.92
CA SER A 152 17.71 -6.50 1.48
C SER A 152 16.23 -6.88 1.26
N THR A 153 15.33 -6.36 2.10
CA THR A 153 13.88 -6.58 1.92
C THR A 153 13.36 -5.87 0.69
N ILE A 154 13.75 -4.60 0.45
CA ILE A 154 13.37 -3.83 -0.75
C ILE A 154 13.88 -4.52 -2.01
N GLU A 155 15.15 -4.92 -2.05
CA GLU A 155 15.77 -5.64 -3.18
C GLU A 155 15.03 -6.95 -3.47
N THR A 156 14.64 -7.71 -2.45
CA THR A 156 13.91 -8.98 -2.64
C THR A 156 12.50 -8.75 -3.16
N MET A 157 11.75 -7.81 -2.56
CA MET A 157 10.38 -7.50 -2.96
C MET A 157 10.29 -6.87 -4.35
N SER A 158 11.29 -6.08 -4.74
CA SER A 158 11.36 -5.44 -6.06
C SER A 158 11.94 -6.33 -7.17
N ALA A 159 12.48 -7.50 -6.81
CA ALA A 159 12.95 -8.50 -7.78
C ALA A 159 11.80 -9.31 -8.41
N PHE A 160 10.63 -9.38 -7.77
CA PHE A 160 9.43 -9.93 -8.40
C PHE A 160 9.09 -9.11 -9.66
N HIS A 161 8.61 -9.77 -10.73
CA HIS A 161 8.24 -9.07 -11.97
C HIS A 161 7.22 -7.96 -11.70
N ASN A 162 6.19 -8.28 -10.91
CA ASN A 162 5.31 -7.36 -10.22
C ASN A 162 4.73 -8.08 -9.00
N ARG A 163 4.05 -7.34 -8.12
CA ARG A 163 3.31 -7.92 -6.98
C ARG A 163 1.81 -7.68 -7.12
N TYR A 164 1.30 -7.66 -8.35
CA TYR A 164 -0.08 -7.31 -8.64
C TYR A 164 -1.08 -8.32 -8.05
N TYR A 165 -2.22 -7.84 -7.53
CA TYR A 165 -3.15 -8.66 -6.76
C TYR A 165 -3.78 -9.86 -7.52
N MET A 166 -3.78 -9.82 -8.86
CA MET A 166 -4.27 -10.88 -9.74
C MET A 166 -3.15 -11.76 -10.33
N SER A 167 -1.88 -11.40 -10.14
CA SER A 167 -0.75 -12.14 -10.70
C SER A 167 -0.31 -13.28 -9.77
N ASP A 168 0.32 -14.30 -10.35
CA ASP A 168 0.89 -15.39 -9.56
C ASP A 168 2.12 -14.90 -8.78
N THR A 169 2.89 -13.95 -9.32
CA THR A 169 4.01 -13.30 -8.62
C THR A 169 3.54 -12.49 -7.41
N GLY A 170 2.34 -11.89 -7.45
CA GLY A 170 1.71 -11.28 -6.28
C GLY A 170 1.41 -12.29 -5.16
N VAL A 171 0.96 -13.50 -5.52
CA VAL A 171 0.75 -14.61 -4.56
C VAL A 171 2.09 -15.10 -3.99
N GLU A 172 3.11 -15.24 -4.85
CA GLU A 172 4.46 -15.64 -4.44
C GLU A 172 5.08 -14.62 -3.46
N ALA A 173 4.95 -13.32 -3.73
CA ALA A 173 5.40 -12.26 -2.83
C ALA A 173 4.74 -12.35 -1.44
N ALA A 174 3.42 -12.57 -1.39
CA ALA A 174 2.72 -12.75 -0.11
C ALA A 174 3.17 -14.01 0.65
N ARG A 175 3.45 -15.12 -0.05
CA ARG A 175 3.99 -16.35 0.56
C ARG A 175 5.41 -16.14 1.07
N TRP A 176 6.25 -15.44 0.30
CA TRP A 176 7.60 -15.08 0.71
C TRP A 176 7.58 -14.25 2.00
N LEU A 177 6.74 -13.20 2.03
CA LEU A 177 6.60 -12.33 3.21
C LEU A 177 6.11 -13.10 4.43
N GLN A 178 5.11 -13.97 4.27
CA GLN A 178 4.61 -14.83 5.36
C GLN A 178 5.71 -15.74 5.92
N GLY A 179 6.48 -16.40 5.05
CA GLY A 179 7.60 -17.25 5.48
C GLY A 179 8.70 -16.45 6.17
N ARG A 180 9.07 -15.29 5.61
CA ARG A 180 10.08 -14.40 6.19
C ARG A 180 9.68 -13.94 7.57
N TRP A 181 8.46 -13.41 7.75
CA TRP A 181 7.96 -12.97 9.04
C TRP A 181 7.84 -14.12 10.03
N GLN A 182 7.38 -15.31 9.62
CA GLN A 182 7.34 -16.48 10.49
C GLN A 182 8.73 -16.83 11.02
N SER A 183 9.75 -16.85 10.15
CA SER A 183 11.13 -17.20 10.53
C SER A 183 11.73 -16.22 11.55
N LEU A 184 11.34 -14.94 11.48
CA LEU A 184 11.87 -13.90 12.35
C LEU A 184 11.31 -13.98 13.78
N VAL A 185 10.22 -14.72 13.98
CA VAL A 185 9.52 -14.82 15.28
C VAL A 185 9.44 -16.24 15.81
N GLU A 186 10.18 -17.21 15.25
CA GLU A 186 10.14 -18.62 15.67
C GLU A 186 10.44 -18.83 17.15
N ASN A 187 11.22 -17.91 17.74
CA ASN A 187 11.58 -17.91 19.14
C ASN A 187 10.57 -17.21 20.06
N ILE A 188 9.49 -16.62 19.53
CA ILE A 188 8.44 -15.95 20.30
C ILE A 188 7.26 -16.91 20.47
N PRO A 189 6.97 -17.40 21.69
CA PRO A 189 5.85 -18.31 21.93
C PRO A 189 4.51 -17.74 21.47
N GLY A 190 3.78 -18.52 20.68
CA GLY A 190 2.46 -18.15 20.15
C GLY A 190 2.47 -17.15 19.00
N ALA A 191 3.64 -16.65 18.58
CA ALA A 191 3.73 -15.81 17.39
C ALA A 191 3.46 -16.62 16.13
N SER A 192 2.67 -16.06 15.22
CA SER A 192 2.31 -16.74 13.96
C SER A 192 2.06 -15.77 12.82
N ALA A 193 2.58 -16.10 11.63
CA ALA A 193 2.29 -15.41 10.38
C ALA A 193 1.35 -16.25 9.51
N ARG A 194 0.22 -15.67 9.11
CA ARG A 194 -0.82 -16.34 8.31
C ARG A 194 -1.21 -15.53 7.09
N LEU A 195 -1.67 -16.24 6.06
CA LEU A 195 -2.28 -15.65 4.88
C LEU A 195 -3.78 -15.41 5.12
N VAL A 196 -4.27 -14.24 4.72
CA VAL A 196 -5.69 -13.88 4.71
C VAL A 196 -6.17 -13.91 3.26
N LYS A 197 -7.05 -14.86 2.95
CA LYS A 197 -7.63 -14.96 1.62
C LYS A 197 -8.77 -13.96 1.48
N HIS A 198 -8.91 -13.44 0.27
CA HIS A 198 -9.95 -12.50 -0.10
C HIS A 198 -10.81 -13.06 -1.23
N GLU A 199 -12.05 -12.61 -1.32
CA GLU A 199 -12.97 -13.05 -2.35
C GLU A 199 -12.80 -12.22 -3.63
N GLY A 200 -12.58 -12.90 -4.76
CA GLY A 200 -12.53 -12.27 -6.07
C GLY A 200 -11.13 -11.92 -6.58
N TRP A 201 -10.06 -12.29 -5.88
CA TRP A 201 -8.69 -12.18 -6.40
C TRP A 201 -7.72 -13.21 -5.81
N LYS A 202 -6.50 -13.28 -6.35
CA LYS A 202 -5.55 -14.34 -6.02
C LYS A 202 -4.70 -14.01 -4.79
N GLN A 203 -4.15 -12.80 -4.74
CA GLN A 203 -3.17 -12.41 -3.72
C GLN A 203 -3.80 -12.31 -2.32
N PRO A 204 -3.28 -13.06 -1.33
CA PRO A 204 -3.70 -12.91 0.06
C PRO A 204 -2.98 -11.74 0.73
N SER A 205 -3.61 -11.13 1.73
CA SER A 205 -2.88 -10.31 2.70
C SER A 205 -2.07 -11.20 3.66
N VAL A 206 -1.04 -10.65 4.30
CA VAL A 206 -0.24 -11.34 5.32
C VAL A 206 -0.50 -10.70 6.68
N VAL A 207 -0.78 -11.50 7.71
CA VAL A 207 -0.91 -11.03 9.09
C VAL A 207 0.01 -11.84 9.99
N LEU A 208 0.99 -11.17 10.57
CA LEU A 208 1.79 -11.67 11.67
C LEU A 208 1.19 -11.19 12.99
N THR A 209 0.98 -12.10 13.94
CA THR A 209 0.48 -11.79 15.29
C THR A 209 1.51 -12.19 16.34
N LEU A 210 1.87 -11.27 17.23
CA LEU A 210 2.61 -11.54 18.46
C LEU A 210 1.64 -11.35 19.64
N PRO A 211 1.28 -12.41 20.38
CA PRO A 211 0.32 -12.31 21.47
C PRO A 211 0.80 -11.40 22.60
N GLY A 212 -0.11 -10.56 23.12
CA GLY A 212 0.12 -9.76 24.31
C GLY A 212 0.16 -10.61 25.59
N SER A 213 1.00 -10.22 26.55
CA SER A 213 1.17 -10.96 27.81
C SER A 213 0.14 -10.62 28.89
N GLU A 214 -0.43 -9.42 28.87
CA GLU A 214 -1.36 -8.94 29.91
C GLU A 214 -2.74 -8.58 29.36
N LYS A 215 -2.79 -8.03 28.14
CA LYS A 215 -3.98 -7.54 27.44
C LYS A 215 -4.04 -8.08 26.01
N PRO A 216 -4.09 -9.40 25.82
CA PRO A 216 -4.05 -10.02 24.48
C PRO A 216 -5.20 -9.60 23.56
N GLU A 217 -6.30 -9.10 24.12
CA GLU A 217 -7.47 -8.58 23.40
C GLU A 217 -7.30 -7.17 22.83
N GLU A 218 -6.40 -6.36 23.41
CA GLU A 218 -6.05 -5.03 22.90
C GLU A 218 -4.99 -5.20 21.80
N ILE A 219 -5.27 -4.68 20.59
CA ILE A 219 -4.46 -4.91 19.39
C ILE A 219 -3.84 -3.58 18.92
N VAL A 220 -2.53 -3.58 18.74
CA VAL A 220 -1.78 -2.52 18.03
C VAL A 220 -1.41 -3.04 16.65
N VAL A 221 -1.76 -2.29 15.61
CA VAL A 221 -1.52 -2.69 14.21
C VAL A 221 -0.42 -1.81 13.60
N LEU A 222 0.51 -2.45 12.90
CA LEU A 222 1.47 -1.82 12.00
C LEU A 222 1.25 -2.41 10.61
N GLY A 223 1.03 -1.56 9.61
CA GLY A 223 0.62 -1.99 8.28
C GLY A 223 1.34 -1.28 7.15
N GLY A 224 1.27 -1.89 5.97
CA GLY A 224 1.75 -1.41 4.68
C GLY A 224 1.21 -2.36 3.62
N HIS A 225 1.01 -1.93 2.39
CA HIS A 225 0.54 -2.84 1.34
C HIS A 225 1.72 -3.57 0.69
N LEU A 226 1.46 -4.79 0.22
CA LEU A 226 2.48 -5.67 -0.34
C LEU A 226 2.40 -5.78 -1.86
N ASP A 227 1.34 -5.25 -2.48
CA ASP A 227 1.19 -5.25 -3.92
C ASP A 227 2.04 -4.18 -4.63
N SER A 228 1.98 -4.22 -5.96
CA SER A 228 2.49 -3.16 -6.83
C SER A 228 1.76 -3.23 -8.16
N ILE A 229 1.60 -2.08 -8.81
CA ILE A 229 0.96 -1.97 -10.13
C ILE A 229 1.88 -1.31 -11.17
N ASN A 230 1.64 -1.62 -12.44
CA ASN A 230 2.14 -0.82 -13.55
C ASN A 230 0.95 -0.25 -14.32
N SER A 231 0.76 1.07 -14.25
CA SER A 231 -0.41 1.72 -14.83
C SER A 231 -0.58 1.50 -16.33
N TRP A 232 0.53 1.40 -17.06
CA TRP A 232 0.50 1.23 -18.51
C TRP A 232 0.23 -0.21 -18.96
N ARG A 233 0.44 -1.20 -18.08
CA ARG A 233 0.44 -2.62 -18.45
C ARG A 233 -0.15 -3.56 -17.40
N GLY A 234 -0.94 -3.03 -16.45
CA GLY A 234 -1.66 -3.80 -15.42
C GLY A 234 -0.86 -4.98 -14.87
N SER A 235 -1.47 -6.17 -14.89
CA SER A 235 -0.86 -7.43 -14.42
C SER A 235 0.34 -7.93 -15.24
N ALA A 236 0.54 -7.43 -16.47
CA ALA A 236 1.60 -7.87 -17.38
C ALA A 236 2.85 -6.99 -17.31
N GLY A 237 2.71 -5.75 -16.82
CA GLY A 237 3.79 -4.79 -16.68
C GLY A 237 4.79 -5.18 -15.61
N ARG A 238 6.04 -4.79 -15.81
CA ARG A 238 7.04 -4.84 -14.74
C ARG A 238 6.72 -3.72 -13.75
N ALA A 239 6.56 -4.06 -12.48
CA ALA A 239 6.26 -3.12 -11.41
C ALA A 239 7.13 -3.45 -10.20
N PRO A 240 8.39 -2.97 -10.17
CA PRO A 240 9.30 -3.32 -9.08
C PRO A 240 8.78 -2.76 -7.76
N GLY A 241 8.09 -1.61 -7.76
CA GLY A 241 7.39 -1.11 -6.58
C GLY A 241 8.33 -0.99 -5.39
N ALA A 242 9.53 -0.43 -5.62
CA ALA A 242 10.62 -0.45 -4.65
C ALA A 242 10.36 0.53 -3.51
N ASP A 243 9.94 1.74 -3.85
CA ASP A 243 9.47 2.71 -2.89
C ASP A 243 8.01 2.43 -2.54
N ASP A 244 7.20 2.11 -3.54
CA ASP A 244 5.76 1.85 -3.42
C ASP A 244 5.41 0.36 -3.66
N ASN A 245 5.24 -0.46 -2.63
CA ASN A 245 5.52 -0.18 -1.22
C ASN A 245 6.41 -1.25 -0.58
N ALA A 246 7.43 -1.70 -1.33
CA ALA A 246 8.45 -2.57 -0.76
C ALA A 246 9.21 -1.89 0.40
N SER A 247 9.32 -0.56 0.39
CA SER A 247 9.93 0.24 1.45
C SER A 247 9.16 0.15 2.79
N GLY A 248 7.83 0.31 2.78
CA GLY A 248 6.99 0.12 3.96
C GLY A 248 7.01 -1.32 4.47
N ILE A 249 6.96 -2.31 3.57
CA ILE A 249 7.14 -3.72 3.95
C ILE A 249 8.51 -3.98 4.58
N ALA A 250 9.57 -3.31 4.10
CA ALA A 250 10.89 -3.38 4.71
C ALA A 250 10.92 -2.81 6.13
N VAL A 251 10.29 -1.65 6.35
CA VAL A 251 10.13 -1.03 7.68
C VAL A 251 9.44 -1.98 8.66
N LEU A 252 8.33 -2.60 8.25
CA LEU A 252 7.62 -3.59 9.07
C LEU A 252 8.51 -4.82 9.35
N THR A 253 9.17 -5.34 8.33
CA THR A 253 10.02 -6.54 8.43
C THR A 253 11.19 -6.32 9.39
N GLU A 254 11.79 -5.14 9.36
CA GLU A 254 12.87 -4.78 10.29
C GLU A 254 12.35 -4.64 11.73
N ALA A 255 11.18 -4.03 11.93
CA ALA A 255 10.55 -3.97 13.25
C ALA A 255 10.25 -5.37 13.80
N VAL A 256 9.75 -6.29 12.95
CA VAL A 256 9.55 -7.70 13.30
C VAL A 256 10.88 -8.37 13.67
N ARG A 257 11.95 -8.15 12.90
CA ARG A 257 13.28 -8.69 13.21
C ARG A 257 13.75 -8.22 14.59
N ILE A 258 13.66 -6.93 14.88
CA ILE A 258 14.05 -6.35 16.18
C ILE A 258 13.26 -7.00 17.31
N LEU A 259 11.94 -7.14 17.18
CA LEU A 259 11.11 -7.81 18.18
C LEU A 259 11.54 -9.25 18.39
N GLY A 260 11.75 -10.01 17.31
CA GLY A 260 12.29 -11.38 17.34
C GLY A 260 13.58 -11.50 18.15
N VAL A 261 14.53 -10.60 17.95
CA VAL A 261 15.84 -10.65 18.62
C VAL A 261 15.94 -9.85 19.93
N SER A 262 14.86 -9.18 20.36
CA SER A 262 14.85 -8.34 21.57
C SER A 262 14.53 -9.12 22.84
N GLY A 263 13.76 -10.20 22.73
CA GLY A 263 13.16 -10.87 23.88
C GLY A 263 12.08 -10.03 24.58
N ALA A 264 11.65 -8.91 23.98
CA ALA A 264 10.58 -8.07 24.51
C ALA A 264 9.27 -8.84 24.57
N ARG A 265 8.51 -8.65 25.65
CA ARG A 265 7.18 -9.23 25.85
C ARG A 265 6.16 -8.09 25.89
N PRO A 266 5.48 -7.79 24.77
CA PRO A 266 4.50 -6.72 24.74
C PRO A 266 3.29 -7.10 25.60
N LYS A 267 2.72 -6.13 26.34
CA LYS A 267 1.52 -6.34 27.16
C LYS A 267 0.30 -6.52 26.27
N ARG A 268 0.21 -5.77 25.17
CA ARG A 268 -0.83 -5.86 24.15
C ARG A 268 -0.41 -6.75 22.98
N THR A 269 -1.38 -7.24 22.22
CA THR A 269 -1.12 -7.96 20.99
C THR A 269 -0.61 -7.01 19.92
N LEU A 270 0.51 -7.37 19.27
CA LEU A 270 1.00 -6.70 18.07
C LEU A 270 0.53 -7.47 16.83
N GLN A 271 0.04 -6.75 15.82
CA GLN A 271 -0.24 -7.29 14.50
C GLN A 271 0.51 -6.50 13.43
N PHE A 272 1.31 -7.21 12.63
CA PHE A 272 1.97 -6.67 11.44
C PHE A 272 1.21 -7.14 10.21
N MET A 273 0.90 -6.24 9.29
CA MET A 273 0.06 -6.53 8.14
C MET A 273 0.71 -6.10 6.83
N GLY A 274 0.78 -7.02 5.88
CA GLY A 274 1.04 -6.74 4.48
C GLY A 274 -0.29 -6.83 3.74
N TYR A 275 -0.90 -5.70 3.40
CA TYR A 275 -2.22 -5.68 2.76
C TYR A 275 -2.14 -6.00 1.28
N ALA A 276 -3.05 -6.82 0.78
CA ALA A 276 -3.20 -7.06 -0.66
C ALA A 276 -4.12 -6.01 -1.30
N ALA A 277 -3.93 -5.76 -2.59
CA ALA A 277 -4.87 -5.01 -3.43
C ALA A 277 -5.18 -3.59 -2.91
N GLU A 278 -4.18 -2.86 -2.43
CA GLU A 278 -4.29 -1.43 -2.10
C GLU A 278 -4.55 -0.63 -3.38
N GLU A 279 -3.76 -0.94 -4.41
CA GLU A 279 -3.62 -0.23 -5.70
C GLU A 279 -4.89 -0.25 -6.56
N VAL A 280 -5.92 -0.97 -6.11
CA VAL A 280 -7.21 -1.11 -6.81
C VAL A 280 -8.37 -0.76 -5.89
N GLY A 281 -8.12 0.14 -4.94
CA GLY A 281 -9.11 0.75 -4.07
C GLY A 281 -9.17 0.14 -2.67
N LEU A 282 -8.01 -0.06 -2.03
CA LEU A 282 -7.85 -0.40 -0.61
C LEU A 282 -8.54 -1.72 -0.20
N ARG A 283 -8.63 -2.70 -1.12
CA ARG A 283 -9.55 -3.84 -0.98
C ARG A 283 -9.16 -4.78 0.16
N GLY A 284 -7.87 -5.09 0.31
CA GLY A 284 -7.40 -5.99 1.36
C GLY A 284 -7.53 -5.41 2.77
N SER A 285 -7.13 -4.15 2.97
CA SER A 285 -7.27 -3.48 4.26
C SER A 285 -8.74 -3.23 4.62
N GLN A 286 -9.60 -2.93 3.64
CA GLN A 286 -11.05 -2.81 3.86
C GLN A 286 -11.64 -4.11 4.39
N ASP A 287 -11.34 -5.25 3.76
CA ASP A 287 -11.85 -6.55 4.20
C ASP A 287 -11.45 -6.84 5.65
N ILE A 288 -10.18 -6.61 5.99
CA ILE A 288 -9.63 -6.86 7.32
C ILE A 288 -10.23 -5.91 8.37
N ALA A 289 -10.23 -4.60 8.11
CA ALA A 289 -10.74 -3.60 9.05
C ALA A 289 -12.25 -3.76 9.27
N ALA A 290 -13.02 -4.02 8.21
CA ALA A 290 -14.45 -4.28 8.32
C ALA A 290 -14.74 -5.57 9.08
N GLN A 291 -13.95 -6.63 8.85
CA GLN A 291 -14.07 -7.88 9.63
C GLN A 291 -13.75 -7.65 11.11
N ALA A 292 -12.67 -6.92 11.42
CA ALA A 292 -12.31 -6.58 12.80
C ALA A 292 -13.43 -5.81 13.50
N ALA A 293 -14.03 -4.84 12.80
CA ALA A 293 -15.14 -4.05 13.31
C ALA A 293 -16.42 -4.88 13.52
N ARG A 294 -16.74 -5.81 12.60
CA ARG A 294 -17.86 -6.77 12.77
C ARG A 294 -17.65 -7.72 13.95
N GLN A 295 -16.41 -8.10 14.21
CA GLN A 295 -16.03 -8.97 15.33
C GLN A 295 -15.86 -8.22 16.65
N GLY A 296 -16.02 -6.90 16.68
CA GLY A 296 -15.82 -6.08 17.88
C GLY A 296 -14.39 -6.11 18.42
N LYS A 297 -13.38 -6.29 17.55
CA LYS A 297 -11.98 -6.32 17.97
C LYS A 297 -11.56 -4.97 18.58
N ALA A 298 -10.85 -5.02 19.70
CA ALA A 298 -10.34 -3.84 20.38
C ALA A 298 -8.99 -3.40 19.79
N VAL A 299 -9.03 -2.82 18.58
CA VAL A 299 -7.85 -2.21 17.97
C VAL A 299 -7.64 -0.82 18.58
N VAL A 300 -6.51 -0.63 19.26
CA VAL A 300 -6.22 0.58 20.05
C VAL A 300 -5.39 1.61 19.31
N ALA A 301 -4.63 1.20 18.29
CA ALA A 301 -3.85 2.08 17.42
C ALA A 301 -3.45 1.36 16.13
N VAL A 302 -3.39 2.11 15.04
CA VAL A 302 -2.94 1.63 13.73
C VAL A 302 -1.95 2.63 13.14
N ILE A 303 -0.78 2.15 12.70
CA ILE A 303 0.15 2.95 11.90
C ILE A 303 0.29 2.33 10.50
N GLN A 304 0.22 3.17 9.46
CA GLN A 304 0.46 2.77 8.06
C GLN A 304 1.81 3.30 7.59
N PHE A 305 2.61 2.43 6.99
CA PHE A 305 3.84 2.79 6.29
C PHE A 305 3.62 2.58 4.79
N ASP A 306 3.58 3.70 4.07
CA ASP A 306 3.38 3.71 2.64
C ASP A 306 4.30 4.74 2.01
N MET A 307 5.29 4.24 1.25
CA MET A 307 6.46 4.98 0.78
C MET A 307 7.30 5.57 1.91
N THR A 308 8.52 5.05 2.08
CA THR A 308 9.40 5.43 3.20
C THR A 308 10.82 5.75 2.78
N ASN A 309 11.15 5.77 1.47
CA ASN A 309 12.54 5.70 1.06
C ASN A 309 13.05 6.84 0.19
N LEU A 310 12.19 7.61 -0.48
CA LEU A 310 12.62 8.78 -1.23
C LEU A 310 12.75 10.03 -0.33
N ARG A 311 13.88 10.74 -0.44
CA ARG A 311 14.12 12.03 0.21
C ARG A 311 13.53 13.21 -0.58
N GLY A 312 12.26 13.09 -0.96
CA GLY A 312 11.58 14.02 -1.86
C GLY A 312 11.45 15.46 -1.35
N SER A 313 11.48 15.64 -0.02
CA SER A 313 11.39 16.96 0.63
C SER A 313 12.39 17.08 1.78
N GLY A 314 13.58 16.52 1.60
CA GLY A 314 14.62 16.43 2.61
C GLY A 314 14.55 15.14 3.44
N ASP A 315 15.23 15.16 4.59
CA ASP A 315 15.50 13.96 5.40
C ASP A 315 14.45 13.70 6.50
N GLY A 316 13.35 14.47 6.49
CA GLY A 316 12.33 14.42 7.54
C GLY A 316 11.22 13.41 7.27
N ILE A 317 10.38 13.20 8.30
CA ILE A 317 9.14 12.44 8.20
C ILE A 317 7.95 13.41 8.09
N PHE A 318 7.02 13.15 7.19
CA PHE A 318 5.79 13.94 7.04
C PHE A 318 4.60 13.15 7.57
N LEU A 319 3.91 13.65 8.59
CA LEU A 319 2.71 13.01 9.12
C LEU A 319 1.49 13.48 8.32
N LEU A 320 0.70 12.54 7.81
CA LEU A 320 -0.59 12.88 7.19
C LEU A 320 -1.50 13.56 8.21
N SER A 321 -2.17 14.64 7.81
CA SER A 321 -3.10 15.40 8.66
C SER A 321 -4.57 15.18 8.36
N ASP A 322 -4.90 14.60 7.20
CA ASP A 322 -6.26 14.26 6.80
C ASP A 322 -6.52 12.76 6.93
N ASN A 323 -7.78 12.37 7.17
CA ASN A 323 -8.20 10.97 7.32
C ASN A 323 -7.48 10.16 8.43
N VAL A 324 -6.90 10.83 9.43
CA VAL A 324 -6.20 10.24 10.59
C VAL A 324 -6.86 10.55 11.94
N ASP A 325 -6.38 9.93 13.00
CA ASP A 325 -6.69 10.28 14.40
C ASP A 325 -5.64 11.27 14.95
N GLU A 326 -6.09 12.46 15.33
CA GLU A 326 -5.20 13.56 15.76
C GLU A 326 -4.38 13.22 17.00
N GLY A 327 -4.96 12.50 17.97
CA GLY A 327 -4.28 12.11 19.20
C GLY A 327 -3.14 11.12 18.93
N LEU A 328 -3.37 10.17 18.02
CA LEU A 328 -2.36 9.24 17.55
C LEU A 328 -1.28 9.94 16.72
N SER A 329 -1.65 10.83 15.80
CA SER A 329 -0.68 11.62 15.02
C SER A 329 0.21 12.49 15.93
N ALA A 330 -0.36 13.12 16.95
CA ALA A 330 0.42 13.87 17.94
C ALA A 330 1.38 12.96 18.74
N PHE A 331 0.98 11.73 19.04
CA PHE A 331 1.85 10.74 19.66
C PHE A 331 2.99 10.30 18.73
N LEU A 332 2.73 10.12 17.43
CA LEU A 332 3.79 9.82 16.45
C LEU A 332 4.84 10.93 16.40
N GLY A 333 4.45 12.21 16.43
CA GLY A 333 5.39 13.34 16.52
C GLY A 333 6.34 13.22 17.73
N LYS A 334 5.81 12.87 18.90
CA LYS A 334 6.62 12.62 20.11
C LYS A 334 7.55 11.41 19.96
N LEU A 335 7.12 10.35 19.29
CA LEU A 335 7.96 9.18 19.01
C LEU A 335 9.10 9.53 18.05
N ILE A 336 8.84 10.32 17.01
CA ILE A 336 9.86 10.77 16.06
C ILE A 336 10.94 11.58 16.80
N GLU A 337 10.52 12.56 17.61
CA GLU A 337 11.43 13.38 18.42
C GLU A 337 12.26 12.55 19.41
N ALA A 338 11.67 11.52 20.02
CA ALA A 338 12.34 10.72 21.04
C ALA A 338 13.27 9.64 20.47
N TYR A 339 13.00 9.12 19.27
CA TYR A 339 13.60 7.88 18.78
C TYR A 339 14.16 7.93 17.36
N ALA A 340 13.56 8.71 16.45
CA ALA A 340 13.97 8.70 15.04
C ALA A 340 15.11 9.70 14.76
N GLY A 341 15.16 10.82 15.50
CA GLY A 341 16.25 11.79 15.40
C GLY A 341 16.27 12.61 14.10
N VAL A 342 15.12 12.72 13.44
CA VAL A 342 14.92 13.50 12.20
C VAL A 342 13.84 14.57 12.40
N PRO A 343 13.86 15.67 11.63
CA PRO A 343 12.76 16.63 11.66
C PRO A 343 11.47 15.98 11.18
N TRP A 344 10.33 16.54 11.59
CA TRP A 344 9.04 16.14 11.04
C TRP A 344 8.13 17.32 10.75
N SER A 345 7.20 17.11 9.83
CA SER A 345 6.21 18.10 9.39
C SER A 345 4.88 17.43 9.09
N LYS A 346 3.87 18.21 8.69
CA LYS A 346 2.57 17.67 8.25
C LYS A 346 2.41 17.80 6.74
N THR A 347 1.64 16.91 6.14
CA THR A 347 1.21 16.99 4.75
C THR A 347 -0.21 16.42 4.61
N GLU A 348 -0.84 16.70 3.48
CA GLU A 348 -2.19 16.22 3.17
C GLU A 348 -2.12 15.38 1.91
N CYS A 349 -2.87 14.28 1.88
CA CYS A 349 -2.94 13.41 0.70
C CYS A 349 -4.30 13.50 0.00
N GLY A 350 -5.37 13.60 0.78
CA GLY A 350 -6.75 13.59 0.31
C GLY A 350 -7.48 12.28 0.59
N TYR A 351 -8.62 12.11 -0.07
CA TYR A 351 -9.52 11.00 0.19
C TYR A 351 -8.94 9.64 -0.25
N ALA A 352 -9.10 8.63 0.62
CA ALA A 352 -8.71 7.25 0.34
C ALA A 352 -7.27 7.08 -0.16
N CYS A 353 -6.35 7.81 0.48
CA CYS A 353 -4.95 7.84 0.07
C CYS A 353 -4.26 6.48 0.16
N SER A 354 -4.45 5.77 1.28
CA SER A 354 -3.81 4.48 1.60
C SER A 354 -4.60 3.75 2.70
N ASP A 355 -4.14 2.58 3.13
CA ASP A 355 -4.88 1.63 3.98
C ASP A 355 -5.29 2.15 5.36
N HIS A 356 -4.64 3.19 5.90
CA HIS A 356 -5.06 3.83 7.16
C HIS A 356 -6.52 4.33 7.08
N ALA A 357 -6.98 4.71 5.88
CA ALA A 357 -8.33 5.17 5.64
C ALA A 357 -9.37 4.05 5.85
N SER A 358 -9.02 2.78 5.58
CA SER A 358 -9.86 1.62 5.88
C SER A 358 -10.13 1.48 7.38
N TRP A 359 -9.12 1.78 8.20
CA TRP A 359 -9.22 1.71 9.66
C TRP A 359 -10.01 2.88 10.26
N THR A 360 -9.73 4.12 9.84
CA THR A 360 -10.44 5.30 10.35
C THR A 360 -11.91 5.32 9.95
N ARG A 361 -12.24 4.83 8.76
CA ARG A 361 -13.63 4.58 8.33
C ARG A 361 -14.37 3.59 9.22
N ASN A 362 -13.67 2.59 9.75
CA ASN A 362 -14.23 1.59 10.65
C ASN A 362 -14.22 2.02 12.13
N GLY A 363 -13.84 3.28 12.40
CA GLY A 363 -13.91 3.89 13.73
C GLY A 363 -12.68 3.62 14.61
N TYR A 364 -11.59 3.10 14.03
CA TYR A 364 -10.33 2.84 14.71
C TYR A 364 -9.36 4.02 14.57
N PRO A 365 -8.55 4.32 15.62
CA PRO A 365 -7.52 5.35 15.53
C PRO A 365 -6.38 4.89 14.61
N ALA A 366 -6.16 5.59 13.50
CA ALA A 366 -5.06 5.32 12.58
C ALA A 366 -4.30 6.60 12.22
N ALA A 367 -3.00 6.46 11.98
CA ALA A 367 -2.12 7.52 11.49
C ALA A 367 -1.13 6.97 10.46
N ALA A 368 -0.54 7.84 9.66
CA ALA A 368 0.39 7.47 8.61
C ALA A 368 1.55 8.49 8.54
N PRO A 369 2.80 8.07 8.84
CA PRO A 369 3.99 8.78 8.39
C PRO A 369 4.24 8.53 6.88
N PHE A 370 4.78 9.55 6.21
CA PHE A 370 5.08 9.59 4.78
C PHE A 370 6.47 10.17 4.56
N GLU A 371 7.11 9.81 3.44
CA GLU A 371 8.51 10.11 3.14
C GLU A 371 8.84 11.57 2.80
N SER A 372 7.85 12.35 2.35
CA SER A 372 8.07 13.70 1.80
C SER A 372 6.82 14.58 1.93
N SER A 373 6.88 15.84 1.49
CA SER A 373 5.64 16.56 1.22
C SER A 373 4.96 15.90 0.02
N PHE A 374 3.64 16.00 -0.07
CA PHE A 374 2.91 15.36 -1.15
C PHE A 374 3.32 15.86 -2.55
N GLU A 375 3.77 17.12 -2.68
CA GLU A 375 4.34 17.66 -3.92
C GLU A 375 5.71 17.04 -4.27
N GLY A 376 6.49 16.68 -3.25
CA GLY A 376 7.84 16.16 -3.38
C GLY A 376 7.93 14.63 -3.51
N MET A 377 6.79 13.93 -3.52
CA MET A 377 6.75 12.47 -3.55
C MET A 377 7.40 11.85 -4.78
N ASN A 378 7.63 10.54 -4.74
CA ASN A 378 8.19 9.80 -5.86
C ASN A 378 7.25 9.77 -7.08
N HIS A 379 7.63 10.50 -8.14
CA HIS A 379 6.88 10.57 -9.41
C HIS A 379 7.12 9.36 -10.33
N ALA A 380 7.84 8.33 -9.87
CA ALA A 380 8.09 7.10 -10.63
C ALA A 380 7.25 5.91 -10.16
N ILE A 381 6.51 6.04 -9.05
CA ILE A 381 5.60 5.00 -8.55
C ILE A 381 4.60 4.57 -9.64
N HIS A 382 4.04 3.36 -9.51
CA HIS A 382 3.17 2.75 -10.51
C HIS A 382 3.79 2.56 -11.91
N THR A 383 5.12 2.67 -12.03
CA THR A 383 5.84 2.44 -13.30
C THR A 383 6.95 1.40 -13.13
N GLU A 384 7.55 0.98 -14.26
CA GLU A 384 8.74 0.11 -14.24
C GLU A 384 9.99 0.79 -13.67
N ARG A 385 9.94 2.11 -13.44
CA ARG A 385 11.02 2.95 -12.93
C ARG A 385 10.97 3.17 -11.42
N ASP A 386 9.95 2.69 -10.72
CA ASP A 386 10.00 2.65 -9.27
C ASP A 386 10.95 1.54 -8.81
N THR A 387 12.24 1.84 -8.86
CA THR A 387 13.34 0.96 -8.44
C THR A 387 14.08 1.56 -7.27
N LEU A 388 14.87 0.73 -6.57
CA LEU A 388 15.70 1.18 -5.46
C LEU A 388 16.62 2.33 -5.88
N GLU A 389 17.15 2.31 -7.10
CA GLU A 389 17.98 3.39 -7.66
C GLU A 389 17.23 4.71 -7.77
N THR A 390 15.94 4.68 -8.10
CA THR A 390 15.09 5.88 -8.14
C THR A 390 14.89 6.47 -6.75
N SER A 391 14.81 5.64 -5.71
CA SER A 391 14.81 6.08 -4.31
C SER A 391 16.23 6.30 -3.72
N GLY A 392 17.26 6.48 -4.56
CA GLY A 392 18.62 6.83 -4.11
C GLY A 392 19.61 5.66 -3.97
N GLY A 393 19.23 4.45 -4.36
CA GLY A 393 20.11 3.26 -4.41
C GLY A 393 20.45 2.65 -3.05
N ASN A 394 19.78 3.07 -1.98
CA ASN A 394 19.96 2.59 -0.60
C ASN A 394 18.64 2.69 0.18
N ALA A 395 18.62 2.21 1.42
CA ALA A 395 17.45 2.28 2.31
C ALA A 395 17.62 3.28 3.47
N GLU A 396 18.51 4.27 3.35
CA GLU A 396 18.85 5.17 4.46
C GLU A 396 17.67 6.03 4.92
N HIS A 397 16.77 6.40 4.01
CA HIS A 397 15.58 7.19 4.40
C HIS A 397 14.52 6.32 5.10
N SER A 398 14.50 5.01 4.83
CA SER A 398 13.62 4.08 5.55
C SER A 398 14.09 3.80 7.00
N VAL A 399 15.34 4.10 7.34
CA VAL A 399 15.88 3.89 8.70
C VAL A 399 15.08 4.64 9.78
N PRO A 400 14.83 5.95 9.70
CA PRO A 400 14.00 6.65 10.70
C PRO A 400 12.56 6.12 10.78
N PHE A 401 11.98 5.63 9.68
CA PHE A 401 10.65 4.98 9.71
C PHE A 401 10.70 3.63 10.44
N ALA A 402 11.74 2.82 10.25
CA ALA A 402 11.96 1.59 11.02
C ALA A 402 12.18 1.85 12.51
N LYS A 403 12.94 2.91 12.85
CA LYS A 403 13.07 3.39 14.24
C LYS A 403 11.71 3.77 14.82
N LEU A 404 10.90 4.51 14.07
CA LEU A 404 9.53 4.87 14.45
C LEU A 404 8.63 3.64 14.61
N ALA A 405 8.71 2.65 13.72
CA ALA A 405 7.92 1.42 13.81
C ALA A 405 8.23 0.60 15.08
N VAL A 406 9.53 0.43 15.41
CA VAL A 406 9.97 -0.23 16.65
C VAL A 406 9.48 0.54 17.87
N ALA A 407 9.67 1.86 17.89
CA ALA A 407 9.23 2.72 18.98
C ALA A 407 7.72 2.66 19.17
N PHE A 408 6.95 2.79 18.09
CA PHE A 408 5.50 2.73 18.09
C PHE A 408 5.00 1.38 18.63
N ALA A 409 5.55 0.27 18.15
CA ALA A 409 5.18 -1.06 18.63
C ALA A 409 5.37 -1.19 20.15
N LEU A 410 6.54 -0.80 20.65
CA LEU A 410 6.91 -1.02 22.05
C LEU A 410 6.30 -0.01 23.02
N GLU A 411 6.18 1.26 22.63
CA GLU A 411 5.54 2.28 23.46
C GLU A 411 4.02 2.15 23.47
N THR A 412 3.40 1.70 22.37
CA THR A 412 1.94 1.50 22.35
C THR A 412 1.54 0.20 23.02
N ALA A 413 2.25 -0.90 22.72
CA ALA A 413 1.94 -2.20 23.31
C ALA A 413 2.42 -2.35 24.74
N LYS A 414 3.37 -1.51 25.17
CA LYS A 414 4.06 -1.50 26.46
C LYS A 414 4.83 -2.79 26.73
N ILE A 415 6.04 -2.70 27.26
CA ILE A 415 6.84 -3.89 27.60
C ILE A 415 6.47 -4.33 29.01
N SER A 416 6.28 -5.63 29.22
CA SER A 416 6.15 -6.19 30.56
C SER A 416 7.46 -6.06 31.33
N SER A 417 7.40 -5.52 32.56
CA SER A 417 8.46 -5.78 33.54
C SER A 417 8.51 -7.30 33.77
N ARG A 418 9.72 -7.87 33.77
CA ARG A 418 9.92 -9.32 33.94
C ARG A 418 9.31 -9.87 35.21
#